data_AF-A0A961ISE5-F1
#
_entry.id   AF-A0A961ISE5-F1
#
_cell.length_a   1.000
_cell.length_b   1.000
_cell.length_c   1.000
_cell.angle_alpha   90.00
_cell.angle_beta   90.00
_cell.angle_gamma   90.00
#
_symmetry.space_group_name_H-M   'P 1'
#
loop_
_entity.id
_entity.type
_entity.pdbx_description
1 polymer ?
#
loop_
_entity_poly.entity_id
_entity_poly.type
_entity_poly.pdbx_seq_one_letter_code
_entity_poly.pdbx_strand_id
1 'polypeptide(L)'
;MWRSPLLMVVTLMLAVNCSPNERRLDFDDFYLLEQPAGLPPLYPEGFQMPDTRLLGVGVHGLERFTSSQESIAVLESMASPEEVSTYYTSLLDRLGWQIIQSQNAPGRQVLMAESRAHRLATIVIQGGGPVQIKLYLKNAALQ
;
A
#
# COMPACT_ATOMS: atom_id res chain seq x y z
N MET A 1 -21.09 -56.54 15.46
CA MET A 1 -21.32 -55.21 14.86
C MET A 1 -21.21 -54.19 15.99
N TRP A 2 -20.39 -53.14 15.82
CA TRP A 2 -20.27 -51.86 16.57
C TRP A 2 -18.80 -51.41 16.40
N ARG A 3 -18.55 -50.59 15.38
CA ARG A 3 -18.26 -49.14 15.47
C ARG A 3 -16.82 -48.84 15.94
N SER A 4 -15.94 -48.66 14.95
CA SER A 4 -14.75 -47.79 15.05
C SER A 4 -15.19 -46.37 15.41
N PRO A 5 -14.28 -45.55 15.99
CA PRO A 5 -13.47 -44.73 15.09
C PRO A 5 -12.01 -44.57 15.52
N LEU A 6 -11.15 -44.53 14.50
CA LEU A 6 -9.84 -43.91 14.53
C LEU A 6 -9.95 -42.53 15.18
N LEU A 7 -9.18 -42.31 16.24
CA LEU A 7 -8.91 -40.97 16.75
C LEU A 7 -7.95 -40.29 15.77
N MET A 8 -8.52 -39.66 14.75
CA MET A 8 -7.83 -38.76 13.84
C MET A 8 -7.55 -37.47 14.62
N VAL A 9 -6.41 -37.41 15.28
CA VAL A 9 -5.90 -36.18 15.91
C VAL A 9 -5.47 -35.27 14.77
N VAL A 10 -6.40 -34.45 14.27
CA VAL A 10 -6.11 -33.31 13.41
C VAL A 10 -5.48 -32.25 14.31
N THR A 11 -4.15 -32.27 14.41
CA THR A 11 -3.41 -31.20 15.06
C THR A 11 -3.43 -29.98 14.14
N LEU A 12 -4.45 -29.13 14.34
CA LEU A 12 -4.56 -27.80 13.78
C LEU A 12 -3.47 -26.93 14.41
N MET A 13 -2.26 -26.96 13.84
CA MET A 13 -1.23 -25.97 14.13
C MET A 13 -1.65 -24.66 13.48
N LEU A 14 -2.41 -23.87 14.24
CA LEU A 14 -2.54 -22.43 14.06
C LEU A 14 -1.12 -21.85 14.11
N ALA A 15 -0.50 -21.69 12.96
CA ALA A 15 0.63 -20.80 12.80
C ALA A 15 0.13 -19.38 13.07
N VAL A 16 0.19 -18.99 14.35
CA VAL A 16 0.14 -17.61 14.77
C VAL A 16 1.38 -16.95 14.18
N ASN A 17 1.24 -16.49 12.94
CA ASN A 17 2.25 -15.69 12.27
C ASN A 17 2.13 -14.26 12.83
N CYS A 18 2.47 -14.10 14.11
CA CYS A 18 2.69 -12.77 14.69
C CYS A 18 3.89 -12.17 13.95
N SER A 19 3.62 -11.20 13.07
CA SER A 19 4.66 -10.38 12.43
C SER A 19 5.55 -9.77 13.54
N PRO A 20 6.82 -10.18 13.70
CA PRO A 20 7.55 -9.89 14.94
C PRO A 20 7.99 -8.43 15.11
N ASN A 21 7.81 -7.56 14.11
CA ASN A 21 8.47 -6.26 14.07
C ASN A 21 7.58 -5.08 13.65
N GLU A 22 6.26 -5.26 13.50
CA GLU A 22 5.38 -4.13 13.20
C GLU A 22 5.29 -3.22 14.43
N ARG A 23 5.76 -1.98 14.30
CA ARG A 23 5.64 -0.96 15.36
C ARG A 23 4.63 0.08 14.94
N ARG A 24 3.58 0.23 15.75
CA ARG A 24 2.57 1.28 15.61
C ARG A 24 2.84 2.45 16.54
N LEU A 25 2.80 3.66 16.01
CA LEU A 25 2.87 4.92 16.75
C LEU A 25 1.58 5.70 16.49
N ASP A 26 0.77 5.87 17.53
CA ASP A 26 -0.49 6.60 17.46
C ASP A 26 -0.33 8.04 17.94
N PHE A 27 -0.96 8.96 17.22
CA PHE A 27 -1.08 10.37 17.53
C PHE A 27 -2.57 10.76 17.40
N ASP A 28 -2.93 11.97 17.84
CA ASP A 28 -4.32 12.40 17.94
C ASP A 28 -5.11 12.30 16.62
N ASP A 29 -4.49 12.57 15.47
CA ASP A 29 -5.14 12.59 14.17
C ASP A 29 -4.43 11.77 13.07
N PHE A 30 -3.34 11.09 13.41
CA PHE A 30 -2.63 10.16 12.52
C PHE A 30 -1.96 9.02 13.27
N TYR A 31 -1.61 7.96 12.53
CA TYR A 31 -0.72 6.92 13.03
C TYR A 31 0.37 6.60 12.00
N LEU A 32 1.46 6.04 12.50
CA LEU A 32 2.55 5.49 11.71
C LEU A 32 2.69 3.98 11.99
N LEU A 33 2.92 3.19 10.96
CA LEU A 33 3.32 1.80 11.03
C LEU A 33 4.73 1.66 10.45
N GLU A 34 5.66 1.13 11.24
CA GLU A 34 7.00 0.74 10.80
C GLU A 34 6.99 -0.74 10.42
N GLN A 35 7.58 -1.07 9.25
CA GLN A 35 7.63 -2.43 8.70
C GLN A 35 6.28 -3.18 8.70
N PRO A 36 5.18 -2.57 8.23
CA PRO A 36 3.89 -3.23 8.26
C PRO A 36 3.84 -4.43 7.33
N ALA A 37 3.02 -5.42 7.69
CA ALA A 37 2.87 -6.64 6.90
C ALA A 37 2.25 -6.40 5.51
N GLY A 38 1.53 -5.29 5.34
CA GLY A 38 0.90 -4.90 4.08
C GLY A 38 0.33 -3.49 4.12
N LEU A 39 -0.16 -3.03 2.96
CA LEU A 39 -0.84 -1.75 2.88
C LEU A 39 -2.18 -1.75 3.65
N PRO A 40 -2.58 -0.62 4.25
CA PRO A 40 -3.88 -0.51 4.89
C PRO A 40 -5.03 -0.59 3.87
N PRO A 41 -6.26 -0.97 4.31
CA PRO A 41 -7.41 -1.22 3.41
C PRO A 41 -7.84 -0.05 2.53
N LEU A 42 -7.37 1.16 2.81
CA LEU A 42 -7.64 2.34 1.98
C LEU A 42 -6.95 2.25 0.61
N TYR A 43 -5.84 1.50 0.47
CA TYR A 43 -5.17 1.34 -0.82
C TYR A 43 -5.94 0.35 -1.70
N PRO A 44 -6.21 0.67 -2.98
CA PRO A 44 -6.78 -0.30 -3.91
C PRO A 44 -5.88 -1.53 -4.07
N GLU A 45 -6.48 -2.65 -4.44
CA GLU A 45 -5.73 -3.88 -4.73
C GLU A 45 -4.68 -3.64 -5.82
N GLY A 46 -3.49 -4.22 -5.63
CA GLY A 46 -2.35 -4.06 -6.53
C GLY A 46 -1.54 -2.78 -6.32
N PHE A 47 -1.91 -1.86 -5.42
CA PHE A 47 -1.05 -0.71 -5.12
C PHE A 47 0.29 -1.11 -4.50
N GLN A 48 0.35 -2.22 -3.77
CA GLN A 48 1.62 -2.84 -3.41
C GLN A 48 2.14 -3.62 -4.61
N MET A 49 3.17 -3.12 -5.26
CA MET A 49 3.85 -3.84 -6.33
C MET A 49 4.42 -5.17 -5.80
N PRO A 50 4.30 -6.30 -6.54
CA PRO A 50 4.93 -7.56 -6.17
C PRO A 50 6.43 -7.41 -5.92
N ASP A 51 6.97 -8.26 -5.04
CA ASP A 51 8.40 -8.30 -4.69
C ASP A 51 8.98 -6.99 -4.12
N THR A 52 8.11 -6.10 -3.61
CA THR A 52 8.54 -4.90 -2.89
C THR A 52 8.48 -5.10 -1.38
N ARG A 53 9.44 -4.49 -0.67
CA ARG A 53 9.46 -4.42 0.78
C ARG A 53 8.75 -3.16 1.25
N LEU A 54 7.69 -3.30 2.04
CA LEU A 54 7.00 -2.18 2.66
C LEU A 54 7.81 -1.69 3.89
N LEU A 55 8.31 -0.46 3.83
CA LEU A 55 9.16 0.13 4.86
C LEU A 55 8.35 0.81 5.96
N GLY A 56 7.26 1.48 5.57
CA GLY A 56 6.38 2.16 6.51
C GLY A 56 5.14 2.74 5.86
N VAL A 57 4.15 3.03 6.71
CA VAL A 57 2.87 3.61 6.35
C VAL A 57 2.53 4.72 7.34
N GLY A 58 1.97 5.82 6.86
CA GLY A 58 1.34 6.83 7.68
C GLY A 58 -0.08 7.09 7.20
N VAL A 59 -1.03 7.28 8.10
CA VAL A 59 -2.42 7.57 7.76
C VAL A 59 -2.95 8.66 8.68
N HIS A 60 -3.55 9.68 8.08
CA HIS A 60 -4.17 10.84 8.73
C HIS A 60 -5.69 10.84 8.49
N GLY A 61 -6.45 11.41 9.43
CA GLY A 61 -7.89 11.62 9.28
C GLY A 61 -8.73 10.39 9.63
N LEU A 62 -8.32 9.63 10.66
CA LEU A 62 -8.95 8.37 11.06
C LEU A 62 -10.40 8.48 11.57
N GLU A 63 -10.79 9.60 12.18
CA GLU A 63 -12.03 9.68 12.98
C GLU A 63 -12.86 10.96 12.74
N ARG A 64 -12.54 11.75 11.73
CA ARG A 64 -13.21 13.03 11.48
C ARG A 64 -14.03 12.95 10.20
N PHE A 65 -15.36 12.93 10.35
CA PHE A 65 -16.33 13.00 9.25
C PHE A 65 -16.11 14.18 8.30
N THR A 66 -15.43 15.23 8.77
CA THR A 66 -15.21 16.47 8.03
C THR A 66 -13.87 16.56 7.31
N SER A 67 -12.94 15.63 7.51
CA SER A 67 -11.61 15.67 6.87
C SER A 67 -11.42 14.52 5.90
N SER A 68 -10.81 14.81 4.74
CA SER A 68 -10.36 13.78 3.81
C SER A 68 -9.29 12.90 4.48
N GLN A 69 -9.49 11.59 4.47
CA GLN A 69 -8.44 10.65 4.89
C GLN A 69 -7.28 10.71 3.89
N GLU A 70 -6.07 10.81 4.43
CA GLU A 70 -4.82 10.87 3.67
C GLU A 70 -3.87 9.77 4.14
N SER A 71 -3.06 9.22 3.23
CA SER A 71 -2.06 8.23 3.59
C SER A 71 -0.81 8.35 2.75
N ILE A 72 0.29 7.86 3.33
CA ILE A 72 1.56 7.64 2.67
C ILE A 72 2.00 6.20 2.93
N ALA A 73 2.54 5.54 1.91
CA ALA A 73 3.25 4.28 2.05
C ALA A 73 4.59 4.38 1.34
N VAL A 74 5.64 3.83 1.96
CA VAL A 74 6.99 3.82 1.41
C VAL A 74 7.39 2.38 1.16
N LEU A 75 7.67 2.06 -0.10
CA LEU A 75 8.14 0.74 -0.52
C LEU A 75 9.55 0.84 -1.09
N GLU A 76 10.24 -0.29 -1.06
CA GLU A 76 11.55 -0.49 -1.66
C GLU A 76 11.46 -1.66 -2.65
N SER A 77 11.99 -1.45 -3.86
CA SER A 77 12.04 -2.45 -4.93
C SER A 77 13.45 -2.63 -5.45
N MET A 78 13.81 -3.83 -5.88
CA MET A 78 15.06 -4.09 -6.61
C MET A 78 14.88 -3.95 -8.14
N ALA A 79 13.63 -3.76 -8.61
CA ALA A 79 13.32 -3.52 -10.01
C ALA A 79 13.85 -2.17 -10.50
N SER A 80 13.99 -2.02 -11.82
CA SER A 80 14.42 -0.76 -12.42
C SER A 80 13.34 0.32 -12.27
N PRO A 81 13.71 1.61 -12.25
CA PRO A 81 12.73 2.71 -12.25
C PRO A 81 11.69 2.60 -13.38
N GLU A 82 12.09 2.12 -14.55
CA GLU A 82 11.23 1.92 -15.73
C GLU A 82 10.23 0.78 -15.53
N GLU A 83 10.64 -0.32 -14.91
CA GLU A 83 9.74 -1.44 -14.57
C GLU A 83 8.69 -1.01 -13.55
N VAL A 84 9.10 -0.28 -12.50
CA VAL A 84 8.21 0.28 -11.49
C VAL A 84 7.23 1.28 -12.13
N SER A 85 7.72 2.15 -13.01
CA SER A 85 6.92 3.12 -13.74
C SER A 85 5.85 2.43 -14.60
N THR A 86 6.26 1.43 -15.38
CA THR A 86 5.38 0.63 -16.24
C THR A 86 4.31 -0.08 -15.42
N TYR A 87 4.68 -0.64 -14.26
CA TYR A 87 3.76 -1.28 -13.34
C TYR A 87 2.65 -0.32 -12.89
N TYR A 88 3.02 0.85 -12.37
CA TYR A 88 2.04 1.80 -11.84
C TYR A 88 1.19 2.45 -12.92
N THR A 89 1.75 2.77 -14.09
CA THR A 89 0.95 3.25 -15.22
C THR A 89 -0.10 2.20 -15.65
N SER A 90 0.29 0.93 -15.74
CA SER A 90 -0.63 -0.16 -16.09
C SER A 90 -1.69 -0.41 -15.01
N LEU A 91 -1.30 -0.30 -13.74
CA LEU A 91 -2.23 -0.43 -12.61
C LEU A 91 -3.29 0.68 -12.65
N LEU A 92 -2.87 1.93 -12.82
CA LEU A 92 -3.77 3.09 -12.85
C LEU A 92 -4.76 2.97 -14.00
N ASP A 93 -4.29 2.59 -15.19
CA ASP A 93 -5.15 2.35 -16.35
C ASP A 93 -6.20 1.26 -16.08
N ARG A 94 -5.77 0.09 -15.58
CA ARG A 94 -6.66 -1.01 -15.22
C ARG A 94 -7.72 -0.62 -14.18
N LEU A 95 -7.36 0.24 -13.23
CA LEU A 95 -8.29 0.73 -12.21
C LEU A 95 -9.20 1.87 -12.73
N GLY A 96 -9.00 2.34 -13.96
CA GLY A 96 -9.74 3.45 -14.56
C GLY A 96 -9.40 4.81 -13.94
N TRP A 97 -8.16 4.97 -13.45
CA TRP A 97 -7.65 6.24 -12.92
C TRP A 97 -7.02 7.05 -14.05
N GLN A 98 -7.35 8.32 -14.12
CA GLN A 98 -6.79 9.23 -15.11
C GLN A 98 -5.49 9.83 -14.59
N ILE A 99 -4.38 9.64 -15.31
CA ILE A 99 -3.13 10.34 -15.01
C ILE A 99 -3.30 11.82 -15.40
N ILE A 100 -3.29 12.71 -14.41
CA ILE A 100 -3.47 14.16 -14.57
C ILE A 100 -2.13 14.89 -14.62
N GLN A 101 -1.06 14.29 -14.12
CA GLN A 101 0.29 14.85 -14.18
C GLN A 101 1.34 13.73 -14.24
N SER A 102 2.35 13.91 -15.07
CA SER A 102 3.53 13.05 -15.14
C SER A 102 4.77 13.92 -15.28
N GLN A 103 5.74 13.75 -14.39
CA GLN A 103 7.03 14.43 -14.44
C GLN A 103 8.13 13.40 -14.41
N ASN A 104 9.10 13.56 -15.30
CA ASN A 104 10.30 12.74 -15.35
C ASN A 104 11.53 13.65 -15.22
N ALA A 105 12.32 13.43 -14.18
CA ALA A 105 13.57 14.12 -13.91
C ALA A 105 14.68 13.08 -13.66
N PRO A 106 15.96 13.45 -13.83
CA PRO A 106 17.05 12.52 -13.54
C PRO A 106 16.94 11.91 -12.13
N GLY A 107 16.82 10.59 -12.06
CA GLY A 107 16.69 9.83 -10.81
C GLY A 107 15.36 9.96 -10.07
N ARG A 108 14.34 10.61 -10.65
CA ARG A 108 13.02 10.79 -10.03
C ARG A 108 11.90 10.90 -11.06
N GLN A 109 10.87 10.08 -10.90
CA GLN A 109 9.62 10.20 -11.64
C GLN A 109 8.45 10.44 -10.67
N VAL A 110 7.48 11.25 -11.09
CA VAL A 110 6.25 11.51 -10.34
C VAL A 110 5.06 11.27 -11.26
N LEU A 111 4.12 10.43 -10.83
CA LEU A 111 2.82 10.23 -11.46
C LEU A 111 1.75 10.73 -10.49
N MET A 112 0.81 11.53 -10.98
CA MET A 112 -0.39 11.91 -10.24
C MET A 112 -1.61 11.46 -11.03
N ALA A 113 -2.52 10.78 -10.36
CA ALA A 113 -3.71 10.24 -10.99
C ALA A 113 -4.96 10.46 -10.12
N GLU A 114 -6.09 10.64 -10.78
CA GLU A 114 -7.39 10.84 -10.16
C GLU A 114 -8.35 9.71 -10.55
N SER A 115 -9.05 9.16 -9.57
CA SER A 115 -10.11 8.17 -9.79
C SER A 115 -11.45 8.85 -10.11
N ARG A 116 -12.41 8.08 -10.63
CA ARG A 116 -13.80 8.54 -10.83
C ARG A 116 -14.50 9.02 -9.55
N ALA A 117 -14.02 8.60 -8.38
CA ALA A 117 -14.52 9.01 -7.08
C ALA A 117 -13.72 10.19 -6.49
N HIS A 118 -12.99 10.93 -7.31
CA HIS A 118 -12.17 12.09 -6.92
C HIS A 118 -11.10 11.77 -5.86
N ARG A 119 -10.68 10.50 -5.77
CA ARG A 119 -9.51 10.10 -4.98
C ARG A 119 -8.26 10.40 -5.78
N LEU A 120 -7.27 11.01 -5.15
CA LEU A 120 -5.99 11.38 -5.75
C LEU A 120 -4.89 10.42 -5.29
N ALA A 121 -4.09 9.94 -6.22
CA ALA A 121 -2.88 9.15 -5.95
C ALA A 121 -1.67 9.87 -6.53
N THR A 122 -0.64 10.07 -5.71
CA THR A 122 0.66 10.55 -6.16
C THR A 122 1.69 9.45 -5.91
N ILE A 123 2.35 9.03 -6.98
CA ILE A 123 3.34 7.96 -6.97
C ILE A 123 4.68 8.60 -7.31
N VAL A 124 5.60 8.58 -6.35
CA VAL A 124 6.97 9.08 -6.53
C VAL A 124 7.89 7.88 -6.62
N ILE A 125 8.60 7.75 -7.73
CA ILE A 125 9.59 6.73 -8.00
C ILE A 125 10.95 7.42 -7.95
N GLN A 126 11.84 6.99 -7.07
CA GLN A 126 13.13 7.64 -6.87
C GLN A 126 14.26 6.63 -6.71
N GLY A 127 15.39 6.89 -7.38
CA GLY A 127 16.61 6.10 -7.26
C GLY A 127 17.09 5.48 -8.57
N GLY A 128 18.14 4.66 -8.44
CA GLY A 128 18.84 3.90 -9.50
C GLY A 128 19.68 2.77 -8.90
N GLY A 129 19.20 2.26 -7.76
CA GLY A 129 19.64 1.19 -6.86
C GLY A 129 18.37 0.65 -6.22
N PRO A 130 18.27 0.19 -4.96
CA PRO A 130 16.93 -0.11 -4.44
C PRO A 130 16.03 1.11 -4.62
N VAL A 131 15.01 0.95 -5.47
CA VAL A 131 14.12 2.02 -5.91
C VAL A 131 13.14 2.26 -4.79
N GLN A 132 13.09 3.51 -4.33
CA GLN A 132 12.11 3.92 -3.35
C GLN A 132 10.84 4.37 -4.06
N ILE A 133 9.71 3.82 -3.64
CA ILE A 133 8.39 4.13 -4.15
C ILE A 133 7.61 4.77 -3.01
N LYS A 134 7.13 6.00 -3.19
CA LYS A 134 6.25 6.68 -2.23
C LYS A 134 4.85 6.78 -2.84
N LEU A 135 3.90 6.15 -2.18
CA LEU A 135 2.49 6.15 -2.57
C LEU A 135 1.71 7.06 -1.64
N TYR A 136 1.34 8.23 -2.13
CA TYR A 136 0.44 9.14 -1.44
C TYR A 136 -0.97 8.90 -1.96
N LEU A 137 -1.93 8.76 -1.06
CA LEU A 137 -3.34 8.61 -1.39
C LEU A 137 -4.15 9.62 -0.60
N LYS A 138 -5.01 10.35 -1.27
CA LYS A 138 -5.96 11.28 -0.67
C LYS A 138 -7.35 10.91 -1.12
N ASN A 139 -8.22 10.60 -0.17
CA ASN A 139 -9.63 10.35 -0.47
C ASN A 139 -10.35 11.68 -0.70
N ALA A 140 -11.42 11.65 -1.50
CA ALA A 140 -12.33 12.77 -1.59
C ALA A 140 -12.94 13.03 -0.20
N ALA A 141 -13.13 14.30 0.16
CA ALA A 141 -13.96 14.63 1.30
C ALA A 141 -15.40 14.15 1.01
N LEU A 142 -16.08 13.58 2.01
CA LEU A 142 -17.51 13.32 1.91
C LEU A 142 -18.19 14.69 1.75
N GLN A 143 -18.81 14.94 0.59
CA GLN A 143 -19.62 16.12 0.34
C GLN A 143 -21.06 15.88 0.79
#